data_AF-A0A931SJ24-F1
#
_entry.id   AF-A0A931SJ24-F1
#
_cell.length_a   1.000
_cell.length_b   1.000
_cell.length_c   1.000
_cell.angle_alpha   90.00
_cell.angle_beta   90.00
_cell.angle_gamma   90.00
#
_symmetry.space_group_name_H-M   'P 1'
#
loop_
_entity.id
_entity.type
_entity.pdbx_description
1 polymer ?
#
loop_
_entity_poly.entity_id
_entity_poly.type
_entity_poly.pdbx_seq_one_letter_code
_entity_poly.pdbx_strand_id
1 'polypeptide(L)'
;MVNCFGSYNAQTAEVSIEKGKVRVHRVVTAVDCGRVVNPAGIVQQMQSAIVYGLSAALRGNITIDRGRVQQTNFHQYEPLRMDEMPVVEVHIVPSTNPSGGIGEVGTPAIAPAVTNAIFAATGKRIRRLPIVL
;
A
#
# COMPACT_ATOMS: atom_id res chain seq x y z
N MET A 1 12.01 3.44 -1.74
CA MET A 1 12.27 3.44 -0.29
C MET A 1 11.63 4.68 0.29
N VAL A 2 10.97 4.56 1.44
CA VAL A 2 10.38 5.67 2.19
C VAL A 2 11.04 5.70 3.58
N ASN A 3 11.27 6.90 4.11
CA ASN A 3 11.67 7.13 5.50
C ASN A 3 10.53 7.84 6.23
N CYS A 4 9.99 7.21 7.27
CA CYS A 4 8.95 7.79 8.12
C CYS A 4 9.22 7.39 9.57
N PHE A 5 9.14 8.36 10.49
CA PHE A 5 9.22 8.11 11.94
C PHE A 5 10.49 7.37 12.40
N GLY A 6 11.62 7.56 11.70
CA GLY A 6 12.87 6.85 12.01
C GLY A 6 12.93 5.42 11.49
N SER A 7 11.92 4.97 10.75
CA SER A 7 11.88 3.66 10.08
C SER A 7 12.03 3.81 8.57
N TYR A 8 12.64 2.83 7.94
CA TYR A 8 12.79 2.73 6.49
C TYR A 8 11.94 1.58 5.95
N ASN A 9 11.21 1.83 4.87
CA ASN A 9 10.42 0.80 4.20
C ASN A 9 10.67 0.79 2.70
N ALA A 10 10.78 -0.42 2.14
CA ALA A 10 10.82 -0.66 0.72
C ALA A 10 9.72 -1.67 0.35
N GLN A 11 9.08 -1.44 -0.79
CA GLN A 11 8.04 -2.32 -1.32
C GLN A 11 8.22 -2.51 -2.81
N THR A 12 7.95 -3.73 -3.26
CA THR A 12 7.77 -4.11 -4.65
C THR A 12 6.43 -4.82 -4.79
N ALA A 13 5.75 -4.58 -5.91
CA ALA A 13 4.43 -5.14 -6.20
C ALA A 13 4.47 -5.90 -7.52
N GLU A 14 3.80 -7.05 -7.55
CA GLU A 14 3.52 -7.81 -8.75
C GLU A 14 2.07 -7.60 -9.16
N VAL A 15 1.85 -7.20 -10.41
CA VAL A 15 0.52 -6.84 -10.91
C VAL A 15 0.24 -7.46 -12.28
N SER A 16 -1.04 -7.74 -12.54
CA SER A 16 -1.55 -7.96 -13.90
C SER A 16 -2.60 -6.91 -14.25
N ILE A 17 -2.81 -6.72 -15.55
CA ILE A 17 -3.86 -5.86 -16.09
C ILE A 17 -4.79 -6.74 -16.93
N GLU A 18 -6.05 -6.82 -16.52
CA GLU A 18 -7.08 -7.55 -17.25
C GLU A 18 -8.27 -6.64 -17.53
N LYS A 19 -8.63 -6.48 -18.80
CA LYS A 19 -9.76 -5.63 -19.25
C LYS A 19 -9.72 -4.21 -18.64
N GLY A 20 -8.52 -3.63 -18.55
CA GLY A 20 -8.30 -2.30 -17.98
C GLY A 20 -8.37 -2.23 -16.45
N LYS A 21 -8.47 -3.36 -15.74
CA LYS A 21 -8.42 -3.42 -14.27
C LYS A 21 -7.08 -3.95 -13.80
N VAL A 22 -6.54 -3.33 -12.76
CA VAL A 22 -5.31 -3.78 -12.09
C VAL A 22 -5.66 -4.84 -11.06
N ARG A 23 -4.94 -5.95 -11.06
CA ARG A 23 -4.90 -6.90 -9.95
C ARG A 23 -3.50 -6.92 -9.34
N VAL A 24 -3.41 -6.77 -8.02
CA VAL A 24 -2.15 -6.90 -7.28
C VAL A 24 -2.08 -8.32 -6.74
N HIS A 25 -1.09 -9.10 -7.16
CA HIS A 25 -0.97 -10.51 -6.77
C HIS A 25 -0.12 -10.69 -5.53
N ARG A 26 0.98 -9.95 -5.46
CA ARG A 26 2.00 -10.11 -4.43
C ARG A 26 2.65 -8.77 -4.10
N VAL A 27 2.95 -8.57 -2.82
CA VAL A 27 3.73 -7.45 -2.33
C VAL A 27 4.85 -8.00 -1.46
N VAL A 28 6.10 -7.68 -1.80
CA VAL A 28 7.25 -7.94 -0.94
C VAL A 28 7.65 -6.65 -0.29
N THR A 29 7.73 -6.64 1.03
CA THR A 29 8.13 -5.48 1.80
C THR A 29 9.32 -5.78 2.70
N ALA A 30 10.29 -4.87 2.72
CA ALA A 30 11.38 -4.88 3.66
C ALA A 30 11.27 -3.66 4.57
N VAL A 31 11.41 -3.84 5.89
CA VAL A 31 11.29 -2.78 6.88
C VAL A 31 12.46 -2.82 7.86
N ASP A 32 13.10 -1.67 8.06
CA ASP A 32 14.01 -1.39 9.18
C ASP A 32 13.28 -0.43 10.13
N CYS A 33 13.06 -0.85 11.37
CA CYS A 33 12.49 -0.01 12.43
C CYS A 33 13.40 0.11 13.65
N GLY A 34 14.70 -0.16 13.49
CA GLY A 34 15.65 -0.26 14.60
C GLY A 34 15.34 -1.46 15.50
N ARG A 35 15.24 -1.22 16.82
CA ARG A 35 14.97 -2.28 17.80
C ARG A 35 13.59 -2.91 17.62
N VAL A 36 13.59 -4.20 17.28
CA VAL A 36 12.38 -5.03 17.18
C VAL A 36 11.91 -5.48 18.56
N VAL A 37 10.69 -5.08 18.94
CA VAL A 37 10.06 -5.50 20.21
C VAL A 37 9.18 -6.74 20.00
N ASN A 38 8.32 -6.73 18.98
CA ASN A 38 7.43 -7.84 18.64
C ASN A 38 7.43 -8.06 17.12
N PRO A 39 8.14 -9.08 16.60
CA PRO A 39 8.20 -9.39 15.18
C PRO A 39 6.82 -9.66 14.55
N ALA A 40 5.95 -10.39 15.25
CA ALA A 40 4.62 -10.71 14.74
C ALA A 40 3.75 -9.44 14.57
N GLY A 41 3.87 -8.51 15.51
CA GLY A 41 3.20 -7.21 15.42
C GLY A 41 3.69 -6.38 14.21
N ILE A 42 4.99 -6.43 13.90
CA ILE A 42 5.55 -5.77 12.72
C ILE A 42 4.96 -6.36 11.43
N VAL A 43 4.89 -7.68 11.32
CA VAL A 43 4.29 -8.36 10.17
C VAL A 43 2.83 -7.92 9.97
N GLN A 44 2.04 -7.91 11.05
CA GLN A 44 0.65 -7.46 11.02
C GLN A 44 0.51 -5.99 10.61
N GLN A 45 1.41 -5.12 11.09
CA GLN A 45 1.40 -3.70 10.73
C GLN A 45 1.73 -3.48 9.25
N MET A 46 2.67 -4.24 8.69
CA MET A 46 2.97 -4.16 7.25
C MET A 46 1.79 -4.63 6.41
N GLN A 47 1.14 -5.73 6.79
CA GLN A 47 -0.07 -6.21 6.12
C GLN A 47 -1.21 -5.17 6.19
N SER A 48 -1.44 -4.58 7.37
CA SER A 48 -2.41 -3.51 7.61
C SER A 48 -2.14 -2.28 6.74
N ALA A 49 -0.88 -1.84 6.69
CA ALA A 49 -0.47 -0.68 5.92
C ALA A 49 -0.66 -0.90 4.41
N ILE A 50 -0.37 -2.10 3.92
CA ILE A 50 -0.57 -2.48 2.51
C ILE A 50 -2.06 -2.49 2.17
N VAL A 51 -2.93 -3.12 2.96
CA VAL A 51 -4.37 -3.13 2.67
C VAL A 51 -4.98 -1.71 2.73
N TYR A 52 -4.56 -0.89 3.68
CA TYR A 52 -5.03 0.49 3.82
C TYR A 52 -4.58 1.35 2.62
N GLY A 53 -3.31 1.28 2.26
CA GLY A 53 -2.78 2.03 1.12
C GLY A 53 -3.30 1.55 -0.23
N LEU A 54 -3.55 0.24 -0.41
CA LEU A 54 -4.20 -0.29 -1.62
C LEU A 54 -5.66 0.17 -1.73
N SER A 55 -6.40 0.19 -0.61
CA SER A 55 -7.77 0.72 -0.58
C SER A 55 -7.78 2.16 -1.09
N ALA A 56 -6.87 3.00 -0.59
CA ALA A 56 -6.74 4.37 -1.05
C ALA A 56 -6.31 4.48 -2.52
N ALA A 57 -5.30 3.70 -2.93
CA ALA A 57 -4.73 3.76 -4.27
C ALA A 57 -5.70 3.25 -5.36
N LEU A 58 -6.53 2.26 -5.07
CA LEU A 58 -7.42 1.64 -6.05
C LEU A 58 -8.83 2.24 -6.03
N ARG A 59 -9.33 2.65 -4.85
CA ARG A 59 -10.76 3.03 -4.68
C ARG A 59 -11.01 4.21 -3.75
N GLY A 60 -9.97 4.86 -3.22
CA GLY A 60 -10.09 5.89 -2.18
C GLY A 60 -10.66 7.25 -2.61
N ASN A 61 -11.37 7.35 -3.74
CA ASN A 61 -11.89 8.62 -4.21
C ASN A 61 -13.07 9.10 -3.36
N ILE A 62 -13.06 10.37 -3.00
CA ILE A 62 -14.20 11.05 -2.38
C ILE A 62 -14.63 12.18 -3.30
N THR A 63 -15.91 12.16 -3.72
CA THR A 63 -16.51 13.20 -4.55
C THR A 63 -17.21 14.22 -3.65
N ILE A 64 -16.96 15.51 -3.91
CA ILE A 64 -17.66 16.62 -3.28
C ILE A 64 -18.58 17.27 -4.31
N ASP A 65 -19.88 17.26 -4.07
CA ASP A 65 -20.87 18.03 -4.84
C ASP A 65 -21.56 19.03 -3.89
N ARG A 66 -21.58 20.31 -4.28
CA ARG A 66 -22.19 21.41 -3.50
C ARG A 66 -21.82 21.38 -2.01
N GLY A 67 -20.55 21.11 -1.71
CA GLY A 67 -20.01 21.06 -0.35
C GLY A 67 -20.29 19.77 0.43
N ARG A 68 -20.86 18.74 -0.21
CA ARG A 68 -21.23 17.47 0.44
C ARG A 68 -20.49 16.28 -0.16
N VAL A 69 -19.96 15.41 0.72
CA VAL A 69 -19.44 14.09 0.35
C VAL A 69 -20.56 13.23 -0.23
N GLN A 70 -20.33 12.64 -1.40
CA GLN A 70 -21.31 11.82 -2.10
C GLN A 70 -21.30 10.35 -1.65
N GLN A 71 -20.14 9.80 -1.32
CA GLN A 71 -20.01 8.44 -0.84
C GLN A 71 -20.44 8.37 0.63
N THR A 72 -21.63 7.83 0.89
CA THR A 72 -22.24 7.83 2.23
C THR A 72 -21.95 6.56 3.04
N ASN A 73 -21.45 5.49 2.39
CA ASN A 73 -21.19 4.21 3.02
C ASN A 73 -20.25 3.32 2.16
N PHE A 74 -19.86 2.15 2.66
CA PHE A 74 -18.87 1.25 2.06
C PHE A 74 -19.30 0.52 0.78
N HIS A 75 -20.55 0.68 0.34
CA HIS A 75 -21.00 0.25 -0.99
C HIS A 75 -20.69 1.31 -2.08
N GLN A 76 -20.29 2.52 -1.68
CA GLN A 76 -19.90 3.62 -2.58
C GLN A 76 -18.43 4.05 -2.38
N TYR A 77 -17.91 3.89 -1.17
CA TYR A 77 -16.48 4.02 -0.84
C TYR A 77 -15.97 2.64 -0.45
N GLU A 78 -15.56 1.83 -1.42
CA GLU A 78 -15.21 0.44 -1.17
C GLU A 78 -13.75 0.30 -0.71
N PRO A 79 -13.49 -0.16 0.52
CA PRO A 79 -12.17 -0.62 0.90
C PRO A 79 -11.82 -1.90 0.13
N LEU A 80 -10.54 -2.23 0.09
CA LEU A 80 -10.07 -3.49 -0.48
C LEU A 80 -10.76 -4.68 0.21
N ARG A 81 -11.23 -5.64 -0.57
CA ARG A 81 -11.89 -6.86 -0.07
C ARG A 81 -10.88 -7.99 0.13
N MET A 82 -11.28 -9.01 0.90
CA MET A 82 -10.38 -10.12 1.27
C MET A 82 -9.87 -10.92 0.05
N ASP A 83 -10.70 -11.08 -0.98
CA ASP A 83 -10.37 -11.76 -2.25
C ASP A 83 -9.43 -10.94 -3.17
N GLU A 84 -9.26 -9.66 -2.84
CA GLU A 84 -8.35 -8.73 -3.52
C GLU A 84 -7.04 -8.52 -2.75
N MET A 85 -6.93 -9.08 -1.55
CA MET A 85 -5.70 -8.96 -0.75
C MET A 85 -4.56 -9.71 -1.46
N PRO A 86 -3.43 -9.05 -1.74
CA PRO A 86 -2.26 -9.74 -2.29
C PRO A 86 -1.61 -10.65 -1.24
N VAL A 87 -0.81 -11.60 -1.70
CA VAL A 87 0.15 -12.28 -0.84
C VAL A 87 1.18 -11.27 -0.37
N VAL A 88 1.35 -11.12 0.95
CA VAL A 88 2.31 -10.17 1.54
C VAL A 88 3.46 -10.91 2.19
N GLU A 89 4.67 -10.66 1.70
CA GLU A 89 5.92 -11.14 2.30
C GLU A 89 6.62 -10.01 3.03
N VAL A 90 6.88 -10.20 4.32
CA VAL A 90 7.49 -9.18 5.18
C VAL A 90 8.90 -9.62 5.58
N HIS A 91 9.89 -8.83 5.21
CA HIS A 91 11.28 -8.98 5.63
C HIS A 91 11.60 -7.90 6.67
N ILE A 92 11.87 -8.32 7.89
CA ILE A 92 12.35 -7.41 8.95
C ILE A 92 13.86 -7.34 8.85
N VAL A 93 14.39 -6.16 8.55
CA VAL A 93 15.83 -5.93 8.37
C VAL A 93 16.48 -5.82 9.76
N PRO A 94 17.49 -6.64 10.08
CA PRO A 94 18.24 -6.50 11.32
C PRO A 94 18.93 -5.13 11.39
N SER A 95 18.78 -4.44 12.51
CA SER A 95 19.25 -3.07 12.66
C SER A 95 19.66 -2.75 14.09
N THR A 96 20.70 -1.94 14.23
CA THR A 96 21.17 -1.38 15.52
C THR A 96 20.74 0.09 15.70
N ASN A 97 19.93 0.62 14.78
CA ASN A 97 19.40 1.97 14.86
C ASN A 97 18.45 2.14 16.06
N PRO A 98 18.25 3.39 16.54
CA PRO A 98 17.19 3.69 17.51
C PRO A 98 15.81 3.22 17.03
N SER A 99 14.91 2.90 17.96
CA SER A 99 13.55 2.47 17.61
C SER A 99 12.82 3.52 16.78
N GLY A 100 12.30 3.10 15.61
CA GLY A 100 11.42 3.89 14.77
C GLY A 100 9.95 3.51 14.92
N GLY A 101 9.06 4.30 14.31
CA GLY A 101 7.63 4.03 14.26
C GLY A 101 7.27 2.97 13.21
N ILE A 102 6.35 2.05 13.54
CA ILE A 102 5.93 0.97 12.63
C ILE A 102 4.51 1.13 12.09
N GLY A 103 3.64 1.89 12.78
CA GLY A 103 2.21 1.92 12.46
C GLY A 103 1.87 2.48 11.08
N GLU A 104 2.69 3.39 10.55
CA GLU A 104 2.38 4.12 9.31
C GLU A 104 3.41 3.88 8.19
N VAL A 105 4.61 3.36 8.51
CA VAL A 105 5.77 3.35 7.59
C VAL A 105 5.51 2.55 6.30
N GLY A 106 4.64 1.53 6.35
CA GLY A 106 4.28 0.75 5.17
C GLY A 106 3.28 1.45 4.23
N THR A 107 2.48 2.38 4.72
CA THR A 107 1.35 2.96 3.98
C THR A 107 1.78 3.78 2.76
N PRO A 108 2.78 4.69 2.84
CA PRO A 108 3.13 5.54 1.71
C PRO A 108 3.85 4.79 0.57
N ALA A 109 4.40 3.60 0.82
CA ALA A 109 5.22 2.88 -0.14
C ALA A 109 4.42 2.04 -1.16
N ILE A 110 3.17 1.67 -0.85
CA ILE A 110 2.42 0.73 -1.68
C ILE A 110 1.89 1.33 -2.99
N ALA A 111 1.34 2.54 -2.96
CA ALA A 111 0.84 3.21 -4.16
C ALA A 111 1.95 3.42 -5.24
N PRO A 112 3.15 3.93 -4.91
CA PRO A 112 4.23 4.02 -5.89
C PRO A 112 4.75 2.65 -6.33
N ALA A 113 4.76 1.62 -5.45
CA ALA A 113 5.14 0.26 -5.85
C ALA A 113 4.20 -0.28 -6.95
N VAL A 114 2.88 -0.15 -6.75
CA VAL A 114 1.86 -0.59 -7.72
C VAL A 114 1.92 0.21 -9.02
N THR A 115 1.99 1.55 -8.94
CA THR A 115 2.04 2.39 -10.15
C THR A 115 3.34 2.21 -10.95
N ASN A 116 4.46 1.88 -10.30
CA ASN A 116 5.69 1.48 -10.98
C ASN A 116 5.57 0.10 -11.64
N ALA A 117 4.94 -0.87 -10.99
CA ALA A 117 4.68 -2.18 -11.58
C ALA A 117 3.75 -2.07 -12.81
N ILE A 118 2.71 -1.24 -12.74
CA ILE A 118 1.84 -0.92 -13.88
C ILE A 118 2.65 -0.31 -15.02
N PHE A 119 3.53 0.65 -14.72
CA PHE A 119 4.38 1.24 -15.74
C PHE A 119 5.31 0.20 -16.38
N ALA A 120 5.91 -0.69 -15.60
CA ALA A 120 6.74 -1.77 -16.12
C ALA A 120 5.94 -2.72 -17.05
N ALA A 121 4.68 -3.02 -16.70
CA ALA A 121 3.82 -3.89 -17.48
C ALA A 121 3.20 -3.25 -18.73
N THR A 122 3.02 -1.92 -18.75
CA THR A 122 2.19 -1.24 -19.77
C THR A 122 2.86 -0.04 -20.46
N GLY A 123 3.97 0.48 -19.94
CA GLY A 123 4.56 1.74 -20.35
C GLY A 123 3.77 3.00 -19.93
N LYS A 124 2.57 2.87 -19.35
CA LYS A 124 1.75 4.02 -18.91
C LYS A 124 2.15 4.48 -17.51
N ARG A 125 2.46 5.77 -17.36
CA ARG A 125 2.73 6.39 -16.05
C ARG A 125 1.46 6.91 -15.40
N ILE A 126 1.08 6.32 -14.26
CA ILE A 126 -0.04 6.80 -13.44
C ILE A 126 0.49 7.78 -12.39
N ARG A 127 -0.03 9.00 -12.38
CA ARG A 127 0.35 10.07 -11.44
C ARG A 127 -0.83 10.62 -10.63
N ARG A 128 -2.04 10.16 -10.92
CA ARG A 128 -3.27 10.54 -10.23
C ARG A 128 -3.87 9.29 -9.61
N LEU A 129 -4.29 9.42 -8.36
CA LEU A 129 -5.03 8.38 -7.64
C LEU A 129 -6.50 8.79 -7.50
N PRO A 130 -7.42 7.82 -7.40
CA PRO A 130 -7.17 6.37 -7.53
C PRO A 130 -6.75 5.94 -8.94
N ILE A 131 -6.18 4.74 -9.04
CA ILE A 131 -5.63 4.19 -10.28
C ILE A 131 -6.76 3.86 -11.26
N VAL A 132 -6.70 4.46 -12.45
CA VAL A 132 -7.59 4.20 -13.59
C VAL A 132 -6.71 3.99 -14.83
N LEU A 133 -6.91 2.90 -15.58
CA LEU A 133 -6.07 2.49 -16.73
C LEU A 133 -6.70 2.71 -18.10
#